data_AF-A0A935PE69-F1
#
_entry.id   AF-A0A935PE69-F1
#
_cell.length_a   1.000
_cell.length_b   1.000
_cell.length_c   1.000
_cell.angle_alpha   90.00
_cell.angle_beta   90.00
_cell.angle_gamma   90.00
#
_symmetry.space_group_name_H-M   'P 1'
#
loop_
_entity.id
_entity.type
_entity.pdbx_description
1 polymer ?
#
loop_
_entity_poly.entity_id
_entity_poly.type
_entity_poly.pdbx_seq_one_letter_code
_entity_poly.pdbx_strand_id
1 'polypeptide(L)'
;MNMVKFIALKMTLEKEIPFIGYGWSPGQAPVQSSVMKNSAAFAKATQKVLYDPLHAKLGDEINPYFLSEEHFNDAEKFPYNIHPLAFLEYDEEKIYSRIRELGWQPPQDTDPNSTNCLMNAFANQVHLQQHGFHPYAFEVAGLVRMGVMSREEGLARLGKSGDEGVIQAVKSKLGLT
;
A
#
# COMPACT_ATOMS: atom_id res chain seq x y z
N MET A 1 -1.46 4.40 4.40
CA MET A 1 -0.29 4.57 3.50
C MET A 1 0.48 5.89 3.70
N ASN A 2 -0.13 6.95 4.26
CA ASN A 2 0.50 8.28 4.28
C ASN A 2 1.80 8.38 5.10
N MET A 3 1.93 7.68 6.25
CA MET A 3 3.21 7.66 6.99
C MET A 3 4.33 7.01 6.18
N VAL A 4 4.07 5.85 5.56
CA VAL A 4 5.05 5.16 4.71
C VAL A 4 5.54 6.07 3.58
N LYS A 5 4.64 6.86 2.99
CA LYS A 5 4.99 7.84 1.94
C LYS A 5 6.00 8.88 2.44
N PHE A 6 5.80 9.47 3.62
CA PHE A 6 6.72 10.49 4.13
C PHE A 6 8.05 9.91 4.61
N ILE A 7 8.04 8.70 5.17
CA ILE A 7 9.27 7.97 5.50
C ILE A 7 10.08 7.68 4.21
N ALA A 8 9.42 7.20 3.16
CA ALA A 8 10.06 6.96 1.87
C ALA A 8 10.62 8.25 1.26
N LEU A 9 9.83 9.33 1.24
CA LEU A 9 10.28 10.64 0.75
C LEU A 9 11.49 11.17 1.52
N LYS A 10 11.44 11.13 2.86
CA LYS A 10 12.55 11.53 3.73
C LYS A 10 13.81 10.72 3.40
N MET A 11 13.70 9.39 3.34
CA MET A 11 14.81 8.51 3.01
C MET A 11 15.40 8.83 1.62
N THR A 12 14.56 9.05 0.62
CA THR A 12 15.06 9.38 -0.73
C THR A 12 15.76 10.73 -0.79
N LEU A 13 15.28 11.75 -0.06
CA LEU A 13 15.92 13.06 -0.02
C LEU A 13 17.25 13.01 0.72
N GLU A 14 17.31 12.32 1.85
CA GLU A 14 18.52 12.18 2.67
C GLU A 14 19.61 11.31 2.01
N LYS A 15 19.20 10.34 1.18
CA LYS A 15 20.10 9.41 0.49
C LYS A 15 20.30 9.74 -0.99
N GLU A 16 19.73 10.84 -1.46
CA GLU A 16 19.78 11.29 -2.85
C GLU A 16 19.33 10.20 -3.85
N ILE A 17 18.29 9.44 -3.48
CA ILE A 17 17.71 8.39 -4.31
C ILE A 17 16.67 9.03 -5.24
N PRO A 18 16.80 8.92 -6.57
CA PRO A 18 15.94 9.63 -7.52
C PRO A 18 14.53 9.02 -7.68
N PHE A 19 14.29 7.81 -7.16
CA PHE A 19 13.08 7.04 -7.42
C PHE A 19 12.47 6.41 -6.16
N ILE A 20 11.14 6.42 -6.09
CA ILE A 20 10.35 5.59 -5.18
C ILE A 20 9.51 4.64 -6.03
N GLY A 21 9.76 3.33 -5.90
CA GLY A 21 8.97 2.30 -6.57
C GLY A 21 7.76 1.88 -5.72
N TYR A 22 6.56 1.85 -6.32
CA TYR A 22 5.38 1.24 -5.72
C TYR A 22 4.90 0.07 -6.57
N GLY A 23 4.67 -1.09 -5.93
CA GLY A 23 4.14 -2.29 -6.57
C GLY A 23 2.61 -2.30 -6.63
N TRP A 24 1.99 -1.29 -7.24
CA TRP A 24 0.54 -1.29 -7.44
C TRP A 24 0.16 -2.26 -8.55
N SER A 25 -0.82 -3.12 -8.30
CA SER A 25 -1.35 -4.02 -9.32
C SER A 25 -2.01 -3.21 -10.45
N PRO A 26 -2.05 -3.74 -11.68
CA PRO A 26 -2.79 -3.11 -12.77
C PRO A 26 -4.22 -2.76 -12.34
N GLY A 27 -4.68 -1.55 -12.70
CA GLY A 27 -6.02 -1.08 -12.36
C GLY A 27 -6.15 -0.34 -11.03
N GLN A 28 -5.14 -0.37 -10.16
CA GLN A 28 -5.10 0.48 -8.94
C GLN A 28 -4.73 1.94 -9.25
N ALA A 29 -3.94 2.17 -10.30
CA ALA A 29 -3.58 3.50 -10.77
C ALA A 29 -3.62 3.63 -12.29
N PRO A 30 -3.92 4.83 -12.82
CA PRO A 30 -3.87 5.08 -14.25
C PRO A 30 -2.46 4.91 -14.81
N VAL A 31 -2.33 4.38 -16.02
CA VAL A 31 -1.04 4.23 -16.72
C VAL A 31 -0.33 5.57 -16.88
N GLN A 32 -1.06 6.67 -17.05
CA GLN A 32 -0.50 8.02 -17.14
C GLN A 32 0.21 8.45 -15.85
N SER A 33 -0.13 7.83 -14.72
CA SER A 33 0.51 8.06 -13.43
C SER A 33 1.68 7.13 -13.15
N SER A 34 2.11 6.33 -14.13
CA SER A 34 3.18 5.33 -13.98
C SER A 34 4.53 5.90 -13.58
N VAL A 35 4.83 7.12 -14.02
CA VAL A 35 6.05 7.86 -13.66
C VAL A 35 5.66 9.30 -13.38
N MET A 36 5.78 9.74 -12.13
CA MET A 36 5.39 11.08 -11.70
C MET A 36 6.44 11.71 -10.80
N LYS A 37 6.90 12.92 -11.15
CA LYS A 37 7.76 13.71 -10.27
C LYS A 37 6.96 14.15 -9.04
N ASN A 38 7.49 13.92 -7.84
CA ASN A 38 6.88 14.49 -6.64
C ASN A 38 7.06 16.01 -6.62
N SER A 39 6.00 16.74 -6.28
CA SER A 39 6.05 18.17 -6.05
C SER A 39 6.33 18.46 -4.58
N ALA A 40 7.37 19.25 -4.31
CA ALA A 40 7.71 19.72 -2.96
C ALA A 40 6.55 20.49 -2.32
N ALA A 41 5.92 21.40 -3.09
CA ALA A 41 4.78 22.18 -2.63
C ALA A 41 3.57 21.30 -2.27
N PHE A 42 3.25 20.33 -3.13
CA PHE A 42 2.16 19.40 -2.86
C PHE A 42 2.46 18.48 -1.67
N ALA A 43 3.69 17.98 -1.57
CA ALA A 43 4.13 17.17 -0.44
C ALA A 43 4.05 17.94 0.88
N LYS A 44 4.45 19.22 0.91
CA LYS A 44 4.34 20.08 2.09
C LYS A 44 2.89 20.31 2.51
N ALA A 45 2.01 20.63 1.56
CA ALA A 45 0.58 20.82 1.83
C ALA A 45 -0.06 19.52 2.37
N THR A 46 0.24 18.38 1.75
CA THR A 46 -0.29 17.08 2.18
C THR A 46 0.28 16.65 3.53
N GLN A 47 1.57 16.94 3.79
CA GLN A 47 2.21 16.65 5.07
C GLN A 47 1.50 17.39 6.19
N LYS A 48 1.22 18.68 6.03
CA LYS A 48 0.57 19.50 7.05
C LYS A 48 -0.75 18.91 7.54
N VAL A 49 -1.58 18.40 6.63
CA VAL A 49 -2.87 17.76 6.96
C VAL A 49 -2.71 16.55 7.88
N LEU A 50 -1.59 15.83 7.78
CA LEU A 50 -1.31 14.66 8.62
C LEU A 50 -0.48 15.00 9.85
N TYR A 51 0.53 15.87 9.69
CA TYR A 51 1.50 16.23 10.72
C TYR A 51 0.83 16.99 11.85
N ASP A 52 0.07 18.06 11.56
CA ASP A 52 -0.52 18.92 12.58
C ASP A 52 -1.37 18.15 13.62
N PRO A 53 -2.35 17.29 13.23
CA PRO A 53 -3.15 16.56 14.21
C PRO A 53 -2.35 15.48 14.97
N LEU A 54 -1.31 14.92 14.37
CA LEU A 54 -0.45 13.95 15.05
C LEU A 54 0.49 14.63 16.04
N HIS A 55 1.10 15.75 15.65
CA HIS A 55 1.99 16.55 16.48
C HIS A 55 1.24 17.11 17.70
N ALA A 56 0.00 17.59 17.49
CA ALA A 56 -0.84 18.06 18.58
C ALA A 56 -1.13 17.00 19.65
N LYS A 57 -1.08 15.70 19.30
CA LYS A 57 -1.36 14.59 20.22
C LYS A 57 -0.10 13.92 20.78
N LEU A 58 0.96 13.84 19.98
CA LEU A 58 2.15 13.03 20.25
C LEU A 58 3.43 13.88 20.40
N GLY A 59 3.33 15.19 20.15
CA GLY A 59 4.46 16.11 20.20
C GLY A 59 5.55 15.76 19.18
N ASP A 60 6.79 16.05 19.55
CA ASP A 60 7.96 15.91 18.67
C ASP A 60 8.36 14.46 18.36
N GLU A 61 7.77 13.48 19.03
CA GLU A 61 8.05 12.05 18.79
C GLU A 61 7.76 11.63 17.34
N ILE A 62 6.90 12.36 16.63
CA ILE A 62 6.56 12.04 15.25
C ILE A 62 7.55 12.59 14.23
N ASN A 63 8.39 13.56 14.61
CA ASN A 63 9.26 14.30 13.69
C ASN A 63 10.17 13.39 12.83
N PRO A 64 10.70 12.26 13.33
CA PRO A 64 11.48 11.33 12.51
C PRO A 64 10.73 10.76 11.29
N TYR A 65 9.40 10.71 11.32
CA TYR A 65 8.58 10.12 10.24
C TYR A 65 8.18 11.12 9.15
N PHE A 66 8.54 12.40 9.30
CA PHE A 66 8.16 13.48 8.41
C PHE A 66 9.38 14.26 7.89
N LEU A 67 9.16 15.04 6.83
CA LEU A 67 10.18 15.92 6.26
C LEU A 67 10.33 17.18 7.13
N SER A 68 11.57 17.62 7.36
CA SER A 68 11.87 18.93 7.96
C SER A 68 11.74 20.04 6.92
N GLU A 69 11.75 21.30 7.36
CA GLU A 69 11.80 22.46 6.45
C GLU A 69 13.01 22.41 5.50
N GLU A 70 14.16 21.93 5.97
CA GLU A 70 15.38 21.78 5.17
C GLU A 70 15.18 20.86 3.96
N HIS A 71 14.42 19.78 4.13
CA HIS A 71 14.09 18.86 3.03
C HIS A 71 13.27 19.51 1.92
N PHE A 72 12.58 20.63 2.19
CA PHE A 72 11.80 21.34 1.18
C PHE A 72 12.57 22.46 0.46
N ASN A 73 13.82 22.75 0.86
CA ASN A 73 14.62 23.83 0.28
C ASN A 73 15.05 23.55 -1.16
N ASP A 74 15.17 22.28 -1.54
CA ASP A 74 15.57 21.86 -2.89
C ASP A 74 14.47 21.03 -3.54
N ALA A 75 13.57 21.71 -4.25
CA ALA A 75 12.46 21.06 -4.93
C ALA A 75 12.91 20.11 -6.06
N GLU A 76 14.10 20.32 -6.63
CA GLU A 76 14.61 19.50 -7.73
C GLU A 76 15.04 18.11 -7.24
N LYS A 77 15.46 18.00 -5.97
CA LYS A 77 15.81 16.73 -5.32
C LYS A 77 14.64 15.80 -5.07
N PHE A 78 13.39 16.26 -5.18
CA PHE A 78 12.23 15.38 -4.94
C PHE A 78 12.22 14.20 -5.93
N PRO A 79 12.00 12.96 -5.46
CA PRO A 79 12.11 11.78 -6.32
C PRO A 79 10.93 11.67 -7.29
N TYR A 80 11.07 10.82 -8.30
CA TYR A 80 9.93 10.33 -9.08
C TYR A 80 9.30 9.12 -8.39
N ASN A 81 7.97 9.10 -8.32
CA ASN A 81 7.23 7.88 -8.06
C ASN A 81 7.19 7.07 -9.37
N ILE A 82 7.51 5.78 -9.27
CA ILE A 82 7.45 4.84 -10.39
C ILE A 82 6.53 3.68 -9.98
N HIS A 83 5.67 3.26 -10.90
CA HIS A 83 4.78 2.11 -10.74
C HIS A 83 5.11 1.06 -11.81
N PRO A 84 6.16 0.24 -11.63
CA PRO A 84 6.67 -0.63 -12.69
C PRO A 84 5.60 -1.56 -13.27
N LEU A 85 4.73 -2.09 -12.40
CA LEU A 85 3.67 -3.02 -12.79
C LEU A 85 2.55 -2.38 -13.61
N ALA A 86 2.52 -1.06 -13.76
CA ALA A 86 1.56 -0.36 -14.61
C ALA A 86 2.00 -0.29 -16.09
N PHE A 87 3.28 -0.55 -16.40
CA PHE A 87 3.83 -0.47 -17.77
C PHE A 87 4.76 -1.62 -18.16
N LEU A 88 5.14 -2.49 -17.22
CA LEU A 88 5.78 -3.76 -17.49
C LEU A 88 4.73 -4.87 -17.63
N GLU A 89 5.15 -6.01 -18.18
CA GLU A 89 4.31 -7.21 -18.20
C GLU A 89 3.92 -7.60 -16.76
N TYR A 90 2.63 -7.81 -16.53
CA TYR A 90 2.10 -8.27 -15.25
C TYR A 90 1.52 -9.67 -15.39
N ASP A 91 2.16 -10.62 -14.71
CA ASP A 91 1.72 -12.01 -14.60
C ASP A 91 2.10 -12.48 -13.19
N GLU A 92 1.09 -12.69 -12.34
CA GLU A 92 1.31 -13.05 -10.93
C GLU A 92 2.10 -14.36 -10.79
N GLU A 93 1.85 -15.35 -11.64
CA GLU A 93 2.54 -16.65 -11.56
C GLU A 93 3.99 -16.57 -12.02
N LYS A 94 4.30 -15.77 -13.04
CA LYS A 94 5.70 -15.49 -13.41
C LYS A 94 6.44 -14.78 -12.29
N ILE A 95 5.82 -13.76 -11.68
CA ILE A 95 6.39 -13.02 -10.55
C ILE A 95 6.64 -13.97 -9.38
N TYR A 96 5.63 -14.75 -8.99
CA TYR A 96 5.74 -15.69 -7.88
C TYR A 96 6.78 -16.77 -8.13
N SER A 97 6.83 -17.34 -9.34
CA SER A 97 7.83 -18.34 -9.71
C SER A 97 9.24 -17.77 -9.55
N ARG A 98 9.47 -16.55 -10.05
CA ARG A 98 10.78 -15.91 -9.96
C ARG A 98 11.22 -15.61 -8.53
N ILE A 99 10.32 -15.09 -7.69
CA ILE A 99 10.71 -14.76 -6.31
C ILE A 99 10.88 -16.02 -5.44
N ARG A 100 10.15 -17.11 -5.73
CA ARG A 100 10.36 -18.41 -5.08
C ARG A 100 11.76 -18.98 -5.36
N GLU A 101 12.29 -18.80 -6.57
CA GLU A 101 13.68 -19.17 -6.89
C GLU A 101 14.72 -18.41 -6.05
N LEU A 102 14.37 -17.19 -5.60
CA LEU A 102 15.21 -16.38 -4.70
C LEU A 102 15.04 -16.77 -3.22
N GLY A 103 14.27 -17.82 -2.93
CA GLY A 103 14.00 -18.32 -1.57
C GLY A 103 12.83 -17.63 -0.88
N TRP A 104 12.06 -16.79 -1.57
CA TRP A 104 10.87 -16.18 -0.98
C TRP A 104 9.76 -17.23 -0.80
N GLN A 105 9.12 -17.21 0.37
CA GLN A 105 7.96 -18.05 0.68
C GLN A 105 6.78 -17.15 1.06
N PRO A 106 5.56 -17.46 0.58
CA PRO A 106 4.39 -16.68 0.93
C PRO A 106 4.08 -16.80 2.42
N PRO A 107 3.73 -15.70 3.11
CA PRO A 107 3.26 -15.76 4.48
C PRO A 107 1.98 -16.60 4.58
N GLN A 108 1.84 -17.35 5.66
CA GLN A 108 0.72 -18.28 5.88
C GLN A 108 -0.31 -17.73 6.87
N ASP A 109 0.00 -16.61 7.52
CA ASP A 109 -0.78 -16.00 8.61
C ASP A 109 -1.54 -14.74 8.16
N THR A 110 -1.58 -14.45 6.86
CA THR A 110 -2.17 -13.22 6.32
C THR A 110 -3.39 -13.46 5.44
N ASP A 111 -4.17 -12.41 5.20
CA ASP A 111 -5.36 -12.45 4.34
C ASP A 111 -5.02 -12.89 2.90
N PRO A 112 -5.91 -13.63 2.20
CA PRO A 112 -5.68 -14.04 0.81
C PRO A 112 -5.40 -12.89 -0.18
N ASN A 113 -5.82 -11.67 0.15
CA ASN A 113 -5.65 -10.47 -0.67
C ASN A 113 -4.53 -9.55 -0.16
N SER A 114 -3.83 -9.93 0.91
CA SER A 114 -2.78 -9.10 1.49
C SER A 114 -1.78 -9.91 2.30
N THR A 115 -0.49 -9.76 1.97
CA THR A 115 0.62 -10.49 2.59
C THR A 115 1.36 -9.71 3.68
N ASN A 116 0.86 -8.53 4.08
CA ASN A 116 1.65 -7.58 4.88
C ASN A 116 1.03 -7.17 6.22
N CYS A 117 -0.24 -7.49 6.48
CA CYS A 117 -0.95 -6.96 7.64
C CYS A 117 -2.01 -7.94 8.16
N LEU A 118 -1.80 -8.45 9.38
CA LEU A 118 -2.78 -9.29 10.09
C LEU A 118 -4.11 -8.56 10.30
N MET A 119 -4.06 -7.22 10.44
CA MET A 119 -5.24 -6.39 10.67
C MET A 119 -6.16 -6.33 9.43
N ASN A 120 -5.67 -6.64 8.24
CA ASN A 120 -6.48 -6.59 7.02
C ASN A 120 -7.61 -7.62 7.04
N ALA A 121 -7.37 -8.84 7.53
CA ALA A 121 -8.42 -9.84 7.64
C ALA A 121 -9.58 -9.34 8.53
N PHE A 122 -9.25 -8.71 9.66
CA PHE A 122 -10.25 -8.11 10.54
C PHE A 122 -10.93 -6.89 9.90
N ALA A 123 -10.18 -6.00 9.26
CA ALA A 123 -10.74 -4.83 8.59
C ALA A 123 -11.67 -5.22 7.43
N ASN A 124 -11.32 -6.26 6.65
CA ASN A 124 -12.16 -6.81 5.58
C ASN A 124 -13.47 -7.35 6.14
N GLN A 125 -13.44 -8.10 7.26
CA GLN A 125 -14.63 -8.58 7.95
C GLN A 125 -15.54 -7.41 8.37
N VAL A 126 -14.98 -6.38 9.01
CA VAL A 126 -15.75 -5.20 9.45
C VAL A 126 -16.34 -4.45 8.25
N HIS A 127 -15.56 -4.25 7.19
CA HIS A 127 -16.01 -3.56 5.97
C HIS A 127 -17.16 -4.31 5.30
N LEU A 128 -17.06 -5.64 5.16
CA LEU A 128 -18.12 -6.49 4.64
C LEU A 128 -19.40 -6.39 5.47
N GLN A 129 -19.29 -6.42 6.80
CA GLN A 129 -20.44 -6.29 7.71
C GLN A 129 -21.11 -4.92 7.62
N GLN A 130 -20.32 -3.85 7.45
CA GLN A 130 -20.83 -2.48 7.40
C GLN A 130 -21.40 -2.09 6.03
N HIS A 131 -20.78 -2.55 4.95
CA HIS A 131 -21.06 -2.06 3.60
C HIS A 131 -21.66 -3.12 2.66
N GLY A 132 -21.62 -4.40 3.03
CA GLY A 132 -22.22 -5.49 2.24
C GLY A 132 -21.43 -5.89 1.00
N PHE A 133 -20.20 -5.40 0.82
CA PHE A 133 -19.32 -5.81 -0.28
C PHE A 133 -17.85 -5.89 0.17
N HIS A 134 -17.04 -6.64 -0.57
CA HIS A 134 -15.63 -6.84 -0.24
C HIS A 134 -14.77 -5.63 -0.64
N PRO A 135 -13.86 -5.10 0.20
CA PRO A 135 -13.13 -3.87 -0.11
C PRO A 135 -12.25 -3.97 -1.37
N TYR A 136 -11.78 -5.17 -1.72
CA TYR A 136 -11.01 -5.43 -2.94
C TYR A 136 -11.86 -5.62 -4.21
N ALA A 137 -13.19 -5.54 -4.14
CA ALA A 137 -14.06 -5.83 -5.28
C ALA A 137 -13.75 -4.93 -6.49
N PHE A 138 -13.42 -3.65 -6.26
CA PHE A 138 -13.08 -2.71 -7.33
C PHE A 138 -11.78 -3.11 -8.05
N GLU A 139 -10.73 -3.43 -7.28
CA GLU A 139 -9.43 -3.85 -7.80
C GLU A 139 -9.54 -5.17 -8.58
N VAL A 140 -10.16 -6.19 -7.98
CA VAL A 140 -10.35 -7.50 -8.62
C VAL A 140 -11.17 -7.35 -9.91
N ALA A 141 -12.21 -6.53 -9.91
CA ALA A 141 -12.96 -6.25 -11.14
C ALA A 141 -12.10 -5.54 -12.21
N GLY A 142 -11.13 -4.72 -11.80
CA GLY A 142 -10.12 -4.15 -12.69
C GLY A 142 -9.27 -5.22 -13.37
N LEU A 143 -8.71 -6.15 -12.58
CA LEU A 143 -7.88 -7.26 -13.08
C LEU A 143 -8.64 -8.15 -14.07
N VAL A 144 -9.91 -8.45 -13.78
CA VAL A 144 -10.77 -9.21 -14.69
C VAL A 144 -11.00 -8.47 -16.01
N ARG A 145 -11.31 -7.16 -15.97
CA ARG A 145 -11.54 -6.37 -17.19
C ARG A 145 -10.30 -6.23 -18.07
N MET A 146 -9.10 -6.29 -17.49
CA MET A 146 -7.83 -6.25 -18.24
C MET A 146 -7.40 -7.63 -18.73
N GLY A 147 -8.13 -8.71 -18.43
CA GLY A 147 -7.79 -10.07 -18.83
C GLY A 147 -6.61 -10.67 -18.06
N VAL A 148 -6.19 -10.04 -16.95
CA VAL A 148 -5.12 -10.54 -16.08
C VAL A 148 -5.59 -11.74 -15.26
N MET A 149 -6.89 -11.80 -14.95
CA MET A 149 -7.51 -12.80 -14.08
C MET A 149 -8.86 -13.22 -14.68
N SER A 150 -9.24 -14.49 -14.51
CA SER A 150 -10.59 -14.93 -14.86
C SER A 150 -11.64 -14.41 -13.87
N ARG A 151 -12.90 -14.30 -14.31
CA ARG A 151 -13.99 -13.90 -13.42
C ARG A 151 -14.17 -14.90 -12.27
N GLU A 152 -14.05 -16.19 -12.57
CA GLU A 152 -14.20 -17.29 -11.63
C GLU A 152 -13.14 -17.22 -10.55
N GLU A 153 -11.88 -16.97 -10.93
CA GLU A 153 -10.79 -16.77 -9.99
C GLU A 153 -11.02 -15.53 -9.11
N GLY A 154 -11.45 -14.41 -9.71
CA GLY A 154 -11.75 -13.18 -8.97
C GLY A 154 -12.86 -13.38 -7.92
N LEU A 155 -13.93 -14.07 -8.28
CA LEU A 155 -15.00 -14.42 -7.34
C LEU A 155 -14.53 -15.37 -6.25
N ALA A 156 -13.72 -16.39 -6.60
CA ALA A 156 -13.14 -17.30 -5.61
C ALA A 156 -12.23 -16.54 -4.64
N ARG A 157 -11.43 -15.58 -5.11
CA ARG A 157 -10.55 -14.75 -4.30
C ARG A 157 -11.33 -13.87 -3.32
N LEU A 158 -12.39 -13.20 -3.79
CA LEU A 158 -13.27 -12.37 -2.95
C LEU A 158 -14.15 -13.19 -2.00
N GLY A 159 -14.42 -14.45 -2.33
CA GLY A 159 -15.22 -15.36 -1.52
C GLY A 159 -14.46 -16.05 -0.38
N LYS A 160 -13.12 -15.97 -0.35
CA LYS A 160 -12.33 -16.52 0.75
C LYS A 160 -12.45 -15.61 1.97
N SER A 161 -12.96 -16.15 3.07
CA SER A 161 -12.93 -15.48 4.36
C SER A 161 -11.50 -15.42 4.91
N GLY A 162 -11.18 -14.36 5.63
CA GLY A 162 -9.94 -14.29 6.41
C GLY A 162 -9.89 -15.37 7.49
N ASP A 163 -8.68 -15.72 7.93
CA ASP A 163 -8.46 -16.71 9.00
C ASP A 163 -9.08 -16.23 10.32
N GLU A 164 -9.99 -17.02 10.88
CA GLU A 164 -10.70 -16.66 12.11
C GLU A 164 -9.76 -16.53 13.31
N GLY A 165 -8.75 -17.39 13.41
CA GLY A 165 -7.75 -17.32 14.48
C GLY A 165 -6.96 -16.02 14.42
N VAL A 166 -6.54 -15.60 13.23
CA VAL A 166 -5.87 -14.30 13.00
C VAL A 166 -6.78 -13.14 13.38
N ILE A 167 -8.06 -13.19 12.96
CA ILE A 167 -9.03 -12.15 13.29
C ILE A 167 -9.23 -12.04 14.81
N GLN A 168 -9.40 -13.16 15.52
CA GLN A 168 -9.56 -13.14 16.98
C GLN A 168 -8.30 -12.65 17.70
N ALA A 169 -7.11 -13.08 17.24
CA ALA A 169 -5.85 -12.60 17.79
C ALA A 169 -5.70 -11.07 17.64
N VAL A 170 -6.09 -10.52 16.50
CA VAL A 170 -6.10 -9.07 16.26
C VAL A 170 -7.10 -8.36 17.17
N LYS A 171 -8.33 -8.88 17.30
CA LYS A 171 -9.36 -8.31 18.19
C LYS A 171 -8.88 -8.23 19.63
N SER A 172 -8.27 -9.31 20.13
CA SER A 172 -7.72 -9.35 21.50
C SER A 172 -6.61 -8.32 21.70
N LYS A 173 -5.67 -8.19 20.76
CA LYS A 173 -4.61 -7.17 20.82
C LYS A 173 -5.15 -5.74 20.80
N LEU A 174 -6.29 -5.52 20.18
CA LEU A 174 -6.98 -4.22 20.14
C LEU A 174 -7.92 -4.00 21.34
N GLY A 175 -8.05 -4.97 22.25
CA GLY A 175 -8.93 -4.86 23.42
C GLY A 175 -10.42 -4.91 23.09
N LEU A 176 -10.80 -5.54 21.98
CA LEU A 176 -12.19 -5.67 21.51
C LEU A 176 -12.87 -6.98 21.96
N THR A 177 -12.11 -7.86 22.62
CA THR A 177 -12.52 -9.17 23.16
C THR A 177 -11.76 -9.47 24.43
#